data_AF-A8UMD0-F1
#
_entry.id   AF-A8UMD0-F1
#
_cell.length_a   1.000
_cell.length_b   1.000
_cell.length_c   1.000
_cell.angle_alpha   90.00
_cell.angle_beta   90.00
_cell.angle_gamma   90.00
#
_symmetry.space_group_name_H-M   'P 1'
#
loop_
_entity.id
_entity.type
_entity.pdbx_description
1 polymer ?
#
loop_
_entity_poly.entity_id
_entity_poly.type
_entity_poly.pdbx_seq_one_letter_code
_entity_poly.pdbx_strand_id
1 'polypeptide(L)'
;MKTLKIISFFKVFALVAFFGAIGNTKSNSILGQKVEHAVSINNFAIDDYILGRTIRSHFGYLKLEISANTSTFSTDFYFNSNASRGLDPGYDAAIFGGNVPGFSIYSYLVENSDGTRFAIQTLSDTDMQNVTVPLGINASQGQEITFSVLETDIPDSIDVYLEDTFNNSLTLLNTNDYMFTASTNLTGSGRFFLRFQSNALSATEPIKDNLLIAYDKNEKAIIINGQLMSKTKIELYDLNGKVISSKSLDTSSTTQSIDVAHLSTGIYILKLISNTRKRVQKFIIS
;
A
#
# COMPACT_ATOMS: atom_id res chain seq x y z
N MET A 1 -0.81 2.93 64.66
CA MET A 1 -1.75 2.54 65.73
C MET A 1 -2.50 3.79 66.22
N LYS A 2 -3.74 4.00 65.78
CA LYS A 2 -4.71 4.96 66.36
C LYS A 2 -6.13 4.57 65.91
N THR A 3 -7.10 4.72 66.81
CA THR A 3 -8.51 4.28 66.68
C THR A 3 -9.36 5.34 65.95
N LEU A 4 -10.17 4.96 64.95
CA LEU A 4 -11.57 4.49 65.03
C LEU A 4 -12.62 5.62 65.17
N LYS A 5 -13.52 5.72 64.18
CA LYS A 5 -14.94 6.02 64.44
C LYS A 5 -15.84 5.46 63.33
N ILE A 6 -17.09 5.17 63.68
CA ILE A 6 -18.08 4.41 62.91
C ILE A 6 -19.36 5.24 62.80
N ILE A 7 -20.05 5.17 61.66
CA ILE A 7 -21.50 5.36 61.41
C ILE A 7 -21.76 4.63 60.08
N SER A 8 -22.60 3.60 59.95
CA SER A 8 -24.03 3.41 60.33
C SER A 8 -24.98 4.00 59.28
N PHE A 9 -25.96 3.29 58.70
CA PHE A 9 -26.30 1.85 58.77
C PHE A 9 -26.45 1.30 57.32
N PHE A 10 -27.37 0.44 56.83
CA PHE A 10 -28.56 -0.28 57.32
C PHE A 10 -28.68 -1.61 56.51
N LYS A 11 -29.86 -2.24 56.51
CA LYS A 11 -30.31 -3.37 55.65
C LYS A 11 -31.84 -3.30 55.54
N VAL A 12 -32.44 -4.05 54.61
CA VAL A 12 -33.53 -5.02 54.91
C VAL A 12 -33.75 -5.93 53.68
N PHE A 13 -34.20 -7.17 53.94
CA PHE A 13 -34.50 -8.21 52.95
C PHE A 13 -36.02 -8.45 52.91
N ALA A 14 -36.56 -8.88 51.78
CA ALA A 14 -37.88 -9.50 51.71
C ALA A 14 -37.92 -10.57 50.61
N LEU A 15 -38.38 -11.78 50.95
CA LEU A 15 -38.56 -12.93 50.05
C LEU A 15 -39.69 -13.81 50.59
N VAL A 16 -40.77 -13.95 49.82
CA VAL A 16 -41.84 -14.96 50.01
C VAL A 16 -42.32 -15.40 48.60
N ALA A 17 -42.83 -16.63 48.46
CA ALA A 17 -43.10 -17.29 47.18
C ALA A 17 -44.49 -17.96 47.13
N PHE A 18 -44.71 -18.86 46.16
CA PHE A 18 -45.94 -19.63 45.85
C PHE A 18 -47.10 -18.79 45.26
N PHE A 19 -48.07 -19.35 44.51
CA PHE A 19 -48.40 -20.75 44.17
C PHE A 19 -48.43 -20.99 42.64
N GLY A 20 -48.47 -22.25 42.21
CA GLY A 20 -48.70 -22.64 40.80
C GLY A 20 -50.00 -23.45 40.60
N ALA A 21 -50.44 -23.60 39.35
CA ALA A 21 -51.59 -24.43 38.97
C ALA A 21 -51.42 -25.02 37.54
N ILE A 22 -52.07 -26.16 37.28
CA ILE A 22 -52.09 -26.86 35.99
C ILE A 22 -53.54 -26.94 35.49
N GLY A 23 -53.78 -26.69 34.20
CA GLY A 23 -55.11 -26.83 33.58
C GLY A 23 -55.08 -26.85 32.06
N ASN A 24 -55.75 -27.82 31.45
CA ASN A 24 -55.90 -27.95 29.99
C ASN A 24 -57.10 -27.14 29.46
N THR A 25 -57.02 -26.62 28.22
CA THR A 25 -58.07 -26.82 27.19
C THR A 25 -57.61 -26.41 25.78
N LYS A 26 -58.42 -26.75 24.76
CA LYS A 26 -58.14 -26.60 23.32
C LYS A 26 -58.59 -25.23 22.79
N SER A 27 -57.94 -24.71 21.73
CA SER A 27 -58.55 -24.48 20.40
C SER A 27 -57.68 -23.56 19.51
N ASN A 28 -57.71 -23.77 18.20
CA ASN A 28 -57.29 -22.76 17.24
C ASN A 28 -58.36 -21.65 17.14
N SER A 29 -57.95 -20.38 17.00
CA SER A 29 -58.40 -19.51 15.90
C SER A 29 -57.74 -18.11 15.93
N ILE A 30 -56.91 -17.86 14.92
CA ILE A 30 -56.57 -16.58 14.25
C ILE A 30 -57.31 -15.31 14.78
N LEU A 31 -56.56 -14.32 15.27
CA LEU A 31 -57.07 -12.95 15.47
C LEU A 31 -55.94 -11.89 15.53
N GLY A 32 -56.20 -10.71 14.95
CA GLY A 32 -55.65 -9.43 15.44
C GLY A 32 -54.35 -8.92 14.82
N GLN A 33 -54.40 -7.69 14.30
CA GLN A 33 -53.20 -6.87 14.03
C GLN A 33 -52.73 -6.17 15.32
N LYS A 34 -51.42 -6.19 15.59
CA LYS A 34 -50.65 -4.96 15.83
C LYS A 34 -49.15 -5.25 15.73
N VAL A 35 -48.43 -4.50 14.89
CA VAL A 35 -46.97 -4.55 14.80
C VAL A 35 -46.44 -3.13 15.02
N GLU A 36 -46.27 -2.77 16.29
CA GLU A 36 -45.43 -1.63 16.68
C GLU A 36 -44.02 -2.16 16.88
N HIS A 37 -43.17 -2.02 15.87
CA HIS A 37 -41.74 -2.28 15.99
C HIS A 37 -41.00 -0.94 16.05
N ALA A 38 -40.25 -0.73 17.13
CA ALA A 38 -39.45 0.47 17.31
C ALA A 38 -38.34 0.53 16.24
N VAL A 39 -38.16 1.71 15.64
CA VAL A 39 -37.04 1.95 14.73
C VAL A 39 -35.76 2.03 15.55
N SER A 40 -34.85 1.08 15.35
CA SER A 40 -33.45 1.21 15.74
C SER A 40 -32.57 1.03 14.51
N ILE A 41 -31.59 1.92 14.41
CA ILE A 41 -30.68 2.10 13.27
C ILE A 41 -29.79 0.89 13.00
N ASN A 42 -29.55 0.62 11.72
CA ASN A 42 -28.20 0.72 11.12
C ASN A 42 -28.29 0.69 9.60
N ASN A 43 -27.56 1.61 8.93
CA ASN A 43 -27.75 1.90 7.51
C ASN A 43 -26.42 1.73 6.74
N PHE A 44 -26.20 0.53 6.22
CA PHE A 44 -25.22 0.24 5.17
C PHE A 44 -25.91 -0.57 4.07
N ALA A 45 -25.59 -0.27 2.80
CA ALA A 45 -26.31 -0.83 1.66
C ALA A 45 -26.06 -2.34 1.50
N ILE A 46 -27.12 -3.14 1.68
CA ILE A 46 -27.10 -4.58 1.39
C ILE A 46 -27.58 -4.77 -0.06
N ASP A 47 -26.72 -4.38 -1.01
CA ASP A 47 -27.04 -4.41 -2.44
C ASP A 47 -26.68 -5.77 -3.09
N ASP A 48 -27.64 -6.37 -3.79
CA ASP A 48 -27.55 -7.64 -4.54
C ASP A 48 -26.78 -8.82 -3.91
N TYR A 49 -27.38 -9.43 -2.87
CA TYR A 49 -27.03 -10.78 -2.41
C TYR A 49 -27.55 -11.86 -3.37
N ILE A 50 -26.78 -12.18 -4.41
CA ILE A 50 -26.98 -13.40 -5.21
C ILE A 50 -26.31 -14.59 -4.50
N LEU A 51 -27.13 -15.57 -4.09
CA LEU A 51 -26.69 -16.83 -3.48
C LEU A 51 -25.59 -17.49 -4.33
N GLY A 52 -24.41 -17.68 -3.71
CA GLY A 52 -23.23 -18.30 -4.34
C GLY A 52 -22.20 -17.33 -4.93
N ARG A 53 -22.49 -16.02 -5.03
CA ARG A 53 -21.58 -15.03 -5.62
C ARG A 53 -20.61 -14.41 -4.60
N THR A 54 -19.71 -15.22 -4.03
CA THR A 54 -18.71 -14.78 -3.04
C THR A 54 -17.54 -14.00 -3.66
N ILE A 55 -17.82 -12.85 -4.29
CA ILE A 55 -16.74 -11.93 -4.71
C ILE A 55 -16.22 -11.22 -3.47
N ARG A 56 -15.01 -11.59 -3.03
CA ARG A 56 -14.20 -10.67 -2.23
C ARG A 56 -13.68 -9.61 -3.20
N SER A 57 -14.24 -8.40 -3.15
CA SER A 57 -13.73 -7.24 -3.91
C SER A 57 -12.46 -6.64 -3.29
N HIS A 58 -12.02 -7.20 -2.16
CA HIS A 58 -10.94 -6.71 -1.31
C HIS A 58 -10.20 -7.90 -0.69
N PHE A 59 -8.87 -7.87 -0.72
CA PHE A 59 -7.98 -8.92 -0.21
C PHE A 59 -6.95 -8.41 0.79
N GLY A 60 -6.78 -7.08 0.92
CA GLY A 60 -5.86 -6.44 1.84
C GLY A 60 -5.72 -4.94 1.56
N TYR A 61 -5.58 -4.15 2.61
CA TYR A 61 -5.37 -2.70 2.60
C TYR A 61 -4.24 -2.35 3.56
N LEU A 62 -3.39 -1.39 3.17
CA LEU A 62 -2.35 -0.85 4.03
C LEU A 62 -2.20 0.64 3.78
N LYS A 63 -2.22 1.42 4.87
CA LYS A 63 -1.97 2.85 4.87
C LYS A 63 -0.61 3.15 5.47
N LEU A 64 0.32 3.56 4.61
CA LEU A 64 1.67 3.93 5.00
C LEU A 64 1.70 5.43 5.28
N GLU A 65 1.99 5.81 6.52
CA GLU A 65 2.18 7.21 6.92
C GLU A 65 3.68 7.55 7.04
N ILE A 66 4.04 8.78 6.71
CA ILE A 66 5.22 9.44 7.27
C ILE A 66 4.80 10.57 8.19
N SER A 67 5.51 10.70 9.31
CA SER A 67 5.31 11.77 10.30
C SER A 67 6.62 12.51 10.58
N ALA A 68 6.54 13.83 10.80
CA ALA A 68 7.65 14.69 11.19
C ALA A 68 7.12 15.89 11.99
N ASN A 69 7.43 15.95 13.28
CA ASN A 69 6.89 16.95 14.23
C ASN A 69 5.35 16.98 14.25
N THR A 70 4.73 18.00 13.66
CA THR A 70 3.27 18.17 13.54
C THR A 70 2.75 17.90 12.13
N SER A 71 3.61 17.51 11.20
CA SER A 71 3.24 17.18 9.82
C SER A 71 3.11 15.67 9.67
N THR A 72 2.00 15.20 9.09
CA THR A 72 1.87 13.83 8.60
C THR A 72 1.41 13.81 7.15
N PHE A 73 1.70 12.72 6.44
CA PHE A 73 1.17 12.45 5.10
C PHE A 73 1.13 10.94 4.88
N SER A 74 0.11 10.43 4.19
CA SER A 74 -0.06 9.00 3.93
C SER A 74 -0.23 8.68 2.46
N THR A 75 0.05 7.43 2.10
CA THR A 75 -0.31 6.81 0.82
C THR A 75 -0.92 5.44 1.08
N ASP A 76 -2.00 5.13 0.37
CA ASP A 76 -2.83 3.96 0.62
C ASP A 76 -2.59 2.89 -0.46
N PHE A 77 -2.54 1.62 -0.05
CA PHE A 77 -2.39 0.46 -0.91
C PHE A 77 -3.59 -0.47 -0.76
N TYR A 78 -4.15 -0.92 -1.89
CA TYR A 78 -5.26 -1.88 -1.92
C TYR A 78 -4.91 -3.10 -2.78
N PHE A 79 -5.43 -4.26 -2.41
CA PHE A 79 -5.22 -5.53 -3.12
C PHE A 79 -6.56 -6.13 -3.56
N ASN A 80 -6.75 -6.34 -4.88
CA ASN A 80 -7.93 -7.02 -5.42
C ASN A 80 -7.66 -7.78 -6.73
N SER A 81 -8.58 -8.67 -7.12
CA SER A 81 -8.41 -9.59 -8.26
C SER A 81 -8.46 -8.96 -9.66
N ASN A 82 -8.83 -7.68 -9.77
CA ASN A 82 -9.02 -6.98 -11.04
C ASN A 82 -7.88 -6.01 -11.37
N ALA A 83 -7.01 -5.74 -10.40
CA ALA A 83 -5.89 -4.82 -10.50
C ALA A 83 -4.60 -5.50 -11.00
N SER A 84 -3.60 -4.69 -11.32
CA SER A 84 -2.38 -5.04 -12.02
C SER A 84 -1.15 -4.38 -11.38
N ARG A 85 -0.01 -4.39 -12.09
CA ARG A 85 1.22 -3.68 -11.71
C ARG A 85 1.37 -2.32 -12.39
N GLY A 86 0.45 -2.00 -13.31
CA GLY A 86 0.40 -0.74 -14.07
C GLY A 86 -0.70 0.17 -13.56
N LEU A 87 -1.15 1.10 -14.40
CA LEU A 87 -2.26 2.01 -14.09
C LEU A 87 -3.59 1.28 -14.27
N ASP A 88 -4.42 1.26 -13.23
CA ASP A 88 -5.77 0.70 -13.24
C ASP A 88 -6.83 1.81 -13.06
N PRO A 89 -7.40 2.35 -14.16
CA PRO A 89 -8.33 3.49 -14.09
C PRO A 89 -9.59 3.17 -13.28
N GLY A 90 -9.85 3.96 -12.24
CA GLY A 90 -10.96 3.76 -11.30
C GLY A 90 -10.58 3.01 -10.03
N TYR A 91 -9.36 2.48 -9.95
CA TYR A 91 -8.77 1.89 -8.74
C TYR A 91 -7.60 2.74 -8.20
N ASP A 92 -6.74 3.26 -9.07
CA ASP A 92 -5.64 4.15 -8.70
C ASP A 92 -6.07 5.63 -8.57
N ALA A 93 -5.45 6.37 -7.63
CA ALA A 93 -5.60 7.81 -7.49
C ALA A 93 -4.23 8.53 -7.40
N ALA A 94 -3.95 9.37 -8.40
CA ALA A 94 -2.82 10.30 -8.38
C ALA A 94 -2.99 11.40 -7.32
N ILE A 95 -1.89 12.01 -6.85
CA ILE A 95 -1.96 13.20 -5.99
C ILE A 95 -2.81 14.30 -6.66
N PHE A 96 -3.81 14.79 -5.94
CA PHE A 96 -4.77 15.77 -6.47
C PHE A 96 -4.09 17.02 -7.03
N GLY A 97 -4.43 17.36 -8.28
CA GLY A 97 -3.88 18.53 -8.97
C GLY A 97 -2.38 18.48 -9.30
N GLY A 98 -1.71 17.33 -9.08
CA GLY A 98 -0.28 17.14 -9.37
C GLY A 98 0.71 17.90 -8.48
N ASN A 99 0.23 18.80 -7.62
CA ASN A 99 1.04 19.63 -6.74
C ASN A 99 1.42 18.84 -5.48
N VAL A 100 2.64 18.32 -5.47
CA VAL A 100 3.18 17.49 -4.39
C VAL A 100 3.60 18.38 -3.19
N PRO A 101 3.08 18.17 -1.97
CA PRO A 101 3.48 18.98 -0.82
C PRO A 101 4.96 18.84 -0.43
N GLY A 102 5.53 19.88 0.19
CA GLY A 102 6.94 19.91 0.61
C GLY A 102 7.31 18.89 1.71
N PHE A 103 6.32 18.39 2.44
CA PHE A 103 6.41 17.17 3.24
C PHE A 103 5.32 16.21 2.75
N SER A 104 5.70 15.07 2.15
CA SER A 104 4.74 14.09 1.63
C SER A 104 5.38 12.73 1.32
N ILE A 105 4.55 11.68 1.26
CA ILE A 105 4.86 10.36 0.73
C ILE A 105 3.90 10.02 -0.43
N TYR A 106 4.38 9.25 -1.39
CA TYR A 106 3.60 8.76 -2.53
C TYR A 106 4.24 7.52 -3.13
N SER A 107 3.46 6.72 -3.85
CA SER A 107 3.96 5.57 -4.60
C SER A 107 4.08 5.84 -6.10
N TYR A 108 4.70 4.89 -6.80
CA TYR A 108 4.79 4.83 -8.25
C TYR A 108 4.41 3.43 -8.74
N LEU A 109 3.85 3.36 -9.95
CA LEU A 109 3.51 2.11 -10.63
C LEU A 109 4.74 1.19 -10.76
N VAL A 110 4.55 -0.10 -10.49
CA VAL A 110 5.61 -1.12 -10.51
C VAL A 110 6.05 -1.43 -11.96
N GLU A 111 5.10 -1.32 -12.90
CA GLU A 111 5.31 -1.50 -14.32
C GLU A 111 4.71 -0.35 -15.14
N ASN A 112 5.35 -0.02 -16.25
CA ASN A 112 4.87 0.96 -17.24
C ASN A 112 4.60 2.38 -16.67
N SER A 113 5.32 2.77 -15.60
CA SER A 113 5.21 4.09 -14.97
C SER A 113 5.56 5.24 -15.94
N ASP A 114 4.85 6.35 -15.84
CA ASP A 114 5.11 7.60 -16.56
C ASP A 114 5.53 8.76 -15.62
N GLY A 115 6.00 8.42 -14.41
CA GLY A 115 6.38 9.40 -13.39
C GLY A 115 5.21 9.98 -12.59
N THR A 116 3.95 9.60 -12.89
CA THR A 116 2.80 9.94 -12.05
C THR A 116 3.00 9.41 -10.61
N ARG A 117 2.63 10.25 -9.63
CA ARG A 117 2.76 9.99 -8.21
C ARG A 117 1.39 9.70 -7.60
N PHE A 118 1.27 8.57 -6.93
CA PHE A 118 0.00 8.06 -6.43
C PHE A 118 -0.13 8.28 -4.93
N ALA A 119 -1.35 8.65 -4.52
CA ALA A 119 -1.77 8.72 -3.12
C ALA A 119 -2.63 7.49 -2.74
N ILE A 120 -3.25 6.86 -3.74
CA ILE A 120 -3.85 5.52 -3.63
C ILE A 120 -3.33 4.70 -4.81
N GLN A 121 -2.81 3.51 -4.55
CA GLN A 121 -2.43 2.55 -5.58
C GLN A 121 -3.05 1.18 -5.29
N THR A 122 -3.57 0.54 -6.33
CA THR A 122 -4.12 -0.82 -6.24
C THR A 122 -3.20 -1.83 -6.94
N LEU A 123 -3.17 -3.06 -6.45
CA LEU A 123 -2.36 -4.17 -6.98
C LEU A 123 -3.16 -5.48 -6.99
N SER A 124 -2.69 -6.50 -7.72
CA SER A 124 -3.34 -7.82 -7.69
C SER A 124 -3.27 -8.44 -6.29
N ASP A 125 -4.32 -9.14 -5.85
CA ASP A 125 -4.31 -10.02 -4.68
C ASP A 125 -3.13 -11.02 -4.70
N THR A 126 -2.70 -11.44 -5.89
CA THR A 126 -1.54 -12.32 -6.09
C THR A 126 -0.19 -11.58 -5.94
N ASP A 127 -0.14 -10.27 -6.18
CA ASP A 127 1.07 -9.46 -6.05
C ASP A 127 1.52 -9.31 -4.59
N MET A 128 0.56 -9.30 -3.65
CA MET A 128 0.81 -9.28 -2.20
C MET A 128 1.77 -10.39 -1.73
N GLN A 129 1.90 -11.49 -2.47
CA GLN A 129 2.80 -12.60 -2.17
C GLN A 129 4.28 -12.30 -2.49
N ASN A 130 4.57 -11.40 -3.45
CA ASN A 130 5.91 -10.96 -3.85
C ASN A 130 5.84 -9.75 -4.81
N VAL A 131 5.77 -8.54 -4.26
CA VAL A 131 5.84 -7.29 -5.02
C VAL A 131 6.70 -6.27 -4.27
N THR A 132 7.29 -5.34 -5.03
CA THR A 132 8.01 -4.20 -4.44
C THR A 132 7.62 -2.92 -5.17
N VAL A 133 7.03 -2.01 -4.41
CA VAL A 133 6.49 -0.73 -4.89
C VAL A 133 7.53 0.37 -4.65
N PRO A 134 7.97 1.09 -5.70
CA PRO A 134 8.82 2.26 -5.51
C PRO A 134 8.06 3.38 -4.82
N LEU A 135 8.63 3.89 -3.73
CA LEU A 135 8.12 5.07 -3.03
C LEU A 135 8.90 6.31 -3.48
N GLY A 136 8.26 7.47 -3.34
CA GLY A 136 8.93 8.75 -3.27
C GLY A 136 8.48 9.52 -2.04
N ILE A 137 9.37 10.37 -1.54
CA ILE A 137 9.03 11.32 -0.48
C ILE A 137 9.54 12.72 -0.84
N ASN A 138 8.85 13.73 -0.32
CA ASN A 138 9.37 15.08 -0.20
C ASN A 138 9.65 15.36 1.27
N ALA A 139 10.85 15.86 1.59
CA ALA A 139 11.19 16.38 2.92
C ALA A 139 12.39 17.33 2.86
N SER A 140 12.48 18.21 3.85
CA SER A 140 13.62 19.14 4.03
C SER A 140 14.76 18.50 4.82
N GLN A 141 15.98 18.95 4.55
CA GLN A 141 17.17 18.58 5.31
C GLN A 141 16.99 18.84 6.82
N GLY A 142 17.47 17.93 7.66
CA GLY A 142 17.42 18.02 9.11
C GLY A 142 16.08 17.60 9.74
N GLN A 143 15.04 17.29 8.95
CA GLN A 143 13.82 16.69 9.50
C GLN A 143 14.09 15.26 9.95
N GLU A 144 13.70 14.93 11.17
CA GLU A 144 13.48 13.56 11.62
C GLU A 144 12.10 13.09 11.11
N ILE A 145 12.08 11.88 10.54
CA ILE A 145 10.94 11.34 9.79
C ILE A 145 10.73 9.89 10.22
N THR A 146 9.52 9.56 10.64
CA THR A 146 9.10 8.20 11.00
C THR A 146 8.10 7.69 9.98
N PHE A 147 8.43 6.57 9.33
CA PHE A 147 7.48 5.74 8.57
C PHE A 147 6.77 4.77 9.53
N SER A 148 5.45 4.69 9.43
CA SER A 148 4.61 3.78 10.22
C SER A 148 3.44 3.24 9.40
N VAL A 149 2.89 2.08 9.79
CA VAL A 149 1.61 1.58 9.25
C VAL A 149 0.49 2.08 10.15
N LEU A 150 -0.30 3.03 9.63
CA LEU A 150 -1.36 3.69 10.40
C LEU A 150 -2.62 2.81 10.50
N GLU A 151 -2.96 2.13 9.40
CA GLU A 151 -4.12 1.25 9.28
C GLU A 151 -3.75 0.07 8.36
N THR A 152 -4.18 -1.15 8.67
CA THR A 152 -4.06 -2.28 7.75
C THR A 152 -5.03 -3.42 8.07
N ASP A 153 -5.43 -4.18 7.05
CA ASP A 153 -6.04 -5.52 7.17
C ASP A 153 -5.30 -6.59 6.33
N ILE A 154 -4.02 -6.32 5.98
CA ILE A 154 -3.12 -7.29 5.36
C ILE A 154 -2.99 -8.54 6.27
N PRO A 155 -3.14 -9.77 5.76
CA PRO A 155 -3.05 -10.99 6.57
C PRO A 155 -1.67 -11.21 7.20
N ASP A 156 -1.62 -11.76 8.43
CA ASP A 156 -0.40 -12.12 9.17
C ASP A 156 0.56 -13.08 8.42
N SER A 157 0.11 -13.68 7.31
CA SER A 157 0.95 -14.48 6.40
C SER A 157 1.82 -13.63 5.45
N ILE A 158 1.69 -12.31 5.48
CA ILE A 158 2.38 -11.35 4.60
C ILE A 158 3.26 -10.41 5.44
N ASP A 159 4.56 -10.48 5.20
CA ASP A 159 5.50 -9.50 5.72
C ASP A 159 5.50 -8.25 4.82
N VAL A 160 5.49 -7.08 5.44
CA VAL A 160 5.58 -5.76 4.82
C VAL A 160 6.88 -5.11 5.28
N TYR A 161 7.81 -4.90 4.35
CA TYR A 161 9.09 -4.27 4.63
C TYR A 161 9.21 -2.90 3.99
N LEU A 162 9.77 -1.93 4.72
CA LEU A 162 10.39 -0.76 4.13
C LEU A 162 11.87 -1.05 3.86
N GLU A 163 12.30 -0.83 2.62
CA GLU A 163 13.71 -0.81 2.24
C GLU A 163 14.18 0.64 2.10
N ASP A 164 15.28 0.98 2.78
CA ASP A 164 16.02 2.23 2.58
C ASP A 164 17.39 1.89 1.97
N THR A 165 17.53 2.12 0.65
CA THR A 165 18.73 1.77 -0.11
C THR A 165 19.93 2.66 0.20
N PHE A 166 19.73 3.86 0.77
CA PHE A 166 20.81 4.76 1.17
C PHE A 166 21.44 4.32 2.49
N ASN A 167 20.61 3.94 3.46
CA ASN A 167 21.07 3.39 4.74
C ASN A 167 21.35 1.88 4.69
N ASN A 168 21.08 1.20 3.55
CA ASN A 168 21.09 -0.26 3.41
C ASN A 168 20.31 -0.95 4.55
N SER A 169 19.09 -0.46 4.80
CA SER A 169 18.22 -0.92 5.88
C SER A 169 16.98 -1.61 5.31
N LEU A 170 16.47 -2.61 6.04
CA LEU A 170 15.24 -3.33 5.72
C LEU A 170 14.46 -3.55 7.02
N THR A 171 13.33 -2.88 7.19
CA THR A 171 12.56 -2.83 8.44
C THR A 171 11.18 -3.46 8.25
N LEU A 172 10.84 -4.42 9.11
CA LEU A 172 9.53 -5.10 9.12
C LEU A 172 8.47 -4.18 9.75
N LEU A 173 7.65 -3.55 8.90
CA LEU A 173 6.64 -2.58 9.30
C LEU A 173 5.42 -3.20 10.00
N ASN A 174 5.20 -4.52 9.91
CA ASN A 174 4.13 -5.19 10.67
C ASN A 174 4.28 -5.05 12.20
N THR A 175 5.49 -4.76 12.69
CA THR A 175 5.82 -4.76 14.13
C THR A 175 6.75 -3.63 14.59
N ASN A 176 7.28 -2.80 13.68
CA ASN A 176 8.24 -1.73 14.00
C ASN A 176 8.05 -0.54 13.07
N ASP A 177 8.18 0.68 13.59
CA ASP A 177 8.33 1.87 12.75
C ASP A 177 9.77 2.01 12.24
N TYR A 178 9.97 2.78 11.16
CA TYR A 178 11.30 3.16 10.67
C TYR A 178 11.54 4.66 10.80
N MET A 179 12.50 5.06 11.63
CA MET A 179 12.84 6.46 11.89
C MET A 179 14.24 6.81 11.37
N PHE A 180 14.38 7.95 10.71
CA PHE A 180 15.66 8.47 10.22
C PHE A 180 15.65 10.00 10.11
N THR A 181 16.85 10.62 10.07
CA THR A 181 16.99 12.06 9.78
C THR A 181 17.35 12.29 8.30
N ALA A 182 16.69 13.24 7.65
CA ALA A 182 17.00 13.66 6.29
C ALA A 182 18.36 14.38 6.20
N SER A 183 19.41 13.67 5.79
CA SER A 183 20.77 14.21 5.65
C SER A 183 20.92 15.27 4.56
N THR A 184 20.02 15.27 3.57
CA THR A 184 19.84 16.28 2.52
C THR A 184 18.35 16.61 2.39
N ASN A 185 17.98 17.58 1.56
CA ASN A 185 16.62 17.62 1.03
C ASN A 185 16.35 16.31 0.27
N LEU A 186 15.11 15.81 0.36
CA LEU A 186 14.65 14.60 -0.29
C LEU A 186 13.49 14.98 -1.22
N THR A 187 13.59 14.61 -2.49
CA THR A 187 12.60 14.93 -3.52
C THR A 187 12.52 13.80 -4.52
N GLY A 188 11.39 13.10 -4.57
CA GLY A 188 11.18 11.98 -5.50
C GLY A 188 11.62 10.63 -4.95
N SER A 189 12.07 9.75 -5.85
CA SER A 189 12.10 8.29 -5.67
C SER A 189 13.48 7.66 -5.80
N GLY A 190 13.57 6.34 -5.59
CA GLY A 190 14.78 5.53 -5.77
C GLY A 190 15.53 5.20 -4.47
N ARG A 191 15.24 5.93 -3.37
CA ARG A 191 15.75 5.59 -2.04
C ARG A 191 14.88 4.55 -1.32
N PHE A 192 13.57 4.75 -1.33
CA PHE A 192 12.61 3.98 -0.53
C PHE A 192 11.75 3.05 -1.38
N PHE A 193 11.52 1.84 -0.88
CA PHE A 193 10.66 0.85 -1.51
C PHE A 193 9.83 0.10 -0.46
N LEU A 194 8.57 -0.19 -0.78
CA LEU A 194 7.67 -1.00 0.05
C LEU A 194 7.56 -2.41 -0.53
N ARG A 195 8.02 -3.44 0.19
CA ARG A 195 8.02 -4.84 -0.24
C ARG A 195 6.98 -5.63 0.53
N PHE A 196 5.98 -6.18 -0.17
CA PHE A 196 5.05 -7.17 0.36
C PHE A 196 5.52 -8.56 -0.05
N GLN A 197 5.59 -9.50 0.89
CA GLN A 197 5.92 -10.88 0.57
C GLN A 197 5.27 -11.89 1.51
N SER A 198 5.03 -13.11 1.04
CA SER A 198 4.67 -14.23 1.93
C SER A 198 5.77 -14.49 2.96
N ASN A 199 5.40 -14.62 4.24
CA ASN A 199 6.35 -14.93 5.31
C ASN A 199 7.07 -16.29 5.10
N ALA A 200 6.45 -17.22 4.38
CA ALA A 200 7.05 -18.48 3.95
C ALA A 200 8.20 -18.32 2.92
N LEU A 201 8.29 -17.17 2.24
CA LEU A 201 9.38 -16.82 1.32
C LEU A 201 10.44 -15.92 1.97
N SER A 202 10.19 -15.46 3.20
CA SER A 202 10.96 -14.40 3.87
C SER A 202 12.41 -14.78 4.20
N ALA A 203 12.72 -16.08 4.20
CA ALA A 203 14.08 -16.62 4.37
C ALA A 203 15.03 -16.40 3.16
N THR A 204 14.78 -15.42 2.29
CA THR A 204 15.65 -15.10 1.14
C THR A 204 15.96 -13.60 1.03
N GLU A 205 17.27 -13.33 0.97
CA GLU A 205 18.03 -12.08 0.74
C GLU A 205 17.27 -10.74 0.51
N PRO A 206 17.84 -9.60 0.98
CA PRO A 206 17.42 -8.28 0.51
C PRO A 206 17.49 -8.22 -1.02
N ILE A 207 16.41 -7.74 -1.65
CA ILE A 207 16.25 -7.72 -3.10
C ILE A 207 17.05 -6.56 -3.70
N LYS A 208 18.36 -6.80 -3.79
CA LYS A 208 19.34 -5.95 -4.47
C LYS A 208 18.92 -5.73 -5.94
N ASP A 209 19.21 -4.54 -6.47
CA ASP A 209 18.75 -4.01 -7.77
C ASP A 209 17.23 -3.66 -7.82
N ASN A 210 16.66 -3.12 -6.73
CA ASN A 210 15.33 -2.48 -6.73
C ASN A 210 15.37 -1.09 -7.39
N LEU A 211 14.45 -0.84 -8.33
CA LEU A 211 14.46 0.34 -9.21
C LEU A 211 13.04 0.81 -9.54
N LEU A 212 12.80 2.12 -9.51
CA LEU A 212 11.79 2.74 -10.38
C LEU A 212 12.39 2.88 -11.78
N ILE A 213 11.59 2.59 -12.80
CA ILE A 213 11.89 2.94 -14.18
C ILE A 213 10.61 3.54 -14.77
N ALA A 214 10.71 4.75 -15.30
CA ALA A 214 9.56 5.53 -15.76
C ALA A 214 9.89 6.30 -17.04
N TYR A 215 8.88 6.59 -17.87
CA TYR A 215 9.00 7.50 -19.00
C TYR A 215 8.53 8.90 -18.60
N ASP A 216 9.44 9.86 -18.48
CA ASP A 216 9.07 11.27 -18.30
C ASP A 216 8.77 11.89 -19.68
N LYS A 217 7.51 12.28 -19.85
CA LYS A 217 6.95 12.88 -21.08
C LYS A 217 7.44 14.32 -21.32
N ASN A 218 7.85 15.03 -20.27
CA ASN A 218 8.30 16.42 -20.33
C ASN A 218 9.79 16.49 -20.69
N GLU A 219 10.62 15.68 -20.03
CA GLU A 219 12.05 15.54 -20.36
C GLU A 219 12.28 14.72 -21.65
N LYS A 220 11.26 13.98 -22.10
CA LYS A 220 11.34 12.96 -23.16
C LYS A 220 12.48 11.99 -22.90
N ALA A 221 12.54 11.48 -21.68
CA ALA A 221 13.58 10.59 -21.20
C ALA A 221 12.99 9.38 -20.47
N ILE A 222 13.64 8.22 -20.58
CA ILE A 222 13.40 7.11 -19.67
C ILE A 222 14.31 7.30 -18.46
N ILE A 223 13.72 7.51 -17.29
CA ILE A 223 14.39 7.75 -16.01
C ILE A 223 14.46 6.44 -15.23
N ILE A 224 15.61 6.16 -14.64
CA ILE A 224 15.94 4.97 -13.87
C ILE A 224 16.43 5.44 -12.50
N ASN A 225 15.62 5.23 -11.45
CA ASN A 225 15.89 5.66 -10.08
C ASN A 225 16.02 4.46 -9.15
N GLY A 226 17.17 4.32 -8.49
CA GLY A 226 17.47 3.31 -7.49
C GLY A 226 18.92 2.84 -7.55
N GLN A 227 19.40 2.22 -6.46
CA GLN A 227 20.79 1.79 -6.35
C GLN A 227 21.04 0.47 -7.11
N LEU A 228 22.00 0.51 -8.03
CA LEU A 228 22.48 -0.68 -8.74
C LEU A 228 23.61 -1.35 -7.95
N MET A 229 23.42 -2.61 -7.58
CA MET A 229 24.37 -3.40 -6.78
C MET A 229 25.28 -4.26 -7.66
N SER A 230 25.00 -4.36 -8.96
CA SER A 230 25.84 -5.07 -9.93
C SER A 230 25.89 -4.38 -11.29
N LYS A 231 26.95 -4.67 -12.07
CA LYS A 231 27.11 -4.12 -13.43
C LYS A 231 25.89 -4.47 -14.28
N THR A 232 25.19 -3.43 -14.71
CA THR A 232 23.89 -3.54 -15.35
C THR A 232 23.92 -2.89 -16.73
N LYS A 233 23.44 -3.61 -17.74
CA LYS A 233 23.25 -3.11 -19.11
C LYS A 233 21.76 -2.85 -19.32
N ILE A 234 21.44 -1.81 -20.09
CA ILE A 234 20.08 -1.57 -20.55
C ILE A 234 20.03 -1.48 -22.08
N GLU A 235 18.98 -2.06 -22.65
CA GLU A 235 18.75 -2.20 -24.09
C GLU A 235 17.33 -1.72 -24.40
N LEU A 236 17.18 -0.76 -25.31
CA LEU A 236 15.90 -0.25 -25.78
C LEU A 236 15.65 -0.79 -27.19
N TYR A 237 14.46 -1.37 -27.41
CA TYR A 237 14.05 -2.00 -28.66
C TYR A 237 12.78 -1.35 -29.22
N ASP A 238 12.63 -1.37 -30.56
CA ASP A 238 11.33 -1.14 -31.21
C ASP A 238 10.45 -2.40 -31.19
N LEU A 239 9.20 -2.28 -31.66
CA LEU A 239 8.27 -3.41 -31.81
C LEU A 239 8.77 -4.54 -32.73
N ASN A 240 9.74 -4.27 -33.61
CA ASN A 240 10.31 -5.25 -34.53
C ASN A 240 11.49 -6.03 -33.90
N GLY A 241 11.86 -5.72 -32.65
CA GLY A 241 13.01 -6.31 -31.98
C GLY A 241 14.35 -5.73 -32.42
N LYS A 242 14.37 -4.59 -33.12
CA LYS A 242 15.61 -3.87 -33.45
C LYS A 242 16.09 -3.12 -32.21
N VAL A 243 17.36 -3.28 -31.85
CA VAL A 243 18.02 -2.46 -30.82
C VAL A 243 18.13 -1.02 -31.32
N ILE A 244 17.54 -0.09 -30.57
CA ILE A 244 17.55 1.36 -30.81
C ILE A 244 18.63 2.03 -29.97
N SER A 245 18.78 1.62 -28.71
CA SER A 245 19.82 2.12 -27.80
C SER A 245 20.37 1.01 -26.91
N SER A 246 21.64 1.11 -26.52
CA SER A 246 22.33 0.13 -25.70
C SER A 246 23.38 0.82 -24.83
N LYS A 247 23.19 0.81 -23.50
CA LYS A 247 24.00 1.59 -22.54
C LYS A 247 24.34 0.72 -21.33
N SER A 248 25.57 0.84 -20.82
CA SER A 248 25.91 0.34 -19.48
C SER A 248 25.53 1.39 -18.46
N LEU A 249 24.88 0.99 -17.38
CA LEU A 249 24.52 1.86 -16.27
C LEU A 249 25.66 1.94 -15.26
N ASP A 250 25.82 3.11 -14.66
CA ASP A 250 26.81 3.40 -13.62
C ASP A 250 26.33 2.88 -12.26
N THR A 251 27.13 2.09 -11.56
CA THR A 251 26.78 1.60 -10.22
C THR A 251 26.99 2.64 -9.11
N SER A 252 27.58 3.80 -9.42
CA SER A 252 27.77 4.91 -8.48
C SER A 252 26.66 5.98 -8.54
N SER A 253 25.75 5.92 -9.52
CA SER A 253 24.62 6.85 -9.62
C SER A 253 23.27 6.18 -9.36
N THR A 254 22.53 6.74 -8.40
CA THR A 254 21.15 6.37 -8.05
C THR A 254 20.10 6.91 -9.03
N THR A 255 20.44 7.86 -9.91
CA THR A 255 19.54 8.39 -10.95
C THR A 255 20.26 8.43 -12.28
N GLN A 256 19.64 7.84 -13.31
CA GLN A 256 20.20 7.73 -14.65
C GLN A 256 19.11 7.85 -15.70
N SER A 257 19.43 8.44 -16.86
CA SER A 257 18.48 8.65 -17.95
C SER A 257 18.94 8.05 -19.29
N ILE A 258 17.95 7.82 -20.15
CA ILE A 258 18.09 7.56 -21.58
C ILE A 258 17.25 8.62 -22.30
N ASP A 259 17.90 9.49 -23.08
CA ASP A 259 17.21 10.39 -24.02
C ASP A 259 16.44 9.58 -25.06
N VAL A 260 15.15 9.88 -25.21
CA VAL A 260 14.26 9.32 -26.25
C VAL A 260 13.54 10.41 -27.06
N ALA A 261 13.97 11.68 -26.96
CA ALA A 261 13.38 12.81 -27.67
C ALA A 261 13.50 12.71 -29.20
N HIS A 262 14.45 11.91 -29.69
CA HIS A 262 14.69 11.60 -31.09
C HIS A 262 13.85 10.41 -31.62
N LEU A 263 13.03 9.76 -30.79
CA LEU A 263 12.19 8.63 -31.17
C LEU A 263 10.80 9.09 -31.62
N SER A 264 10.22 8.35 -32.55
CA SER A 264 8.84 8.57 -33.02
C SER A 264 7.84 8.03 -32.00
N THR A 265 6.64 8.61 -31.95
CA THR A 265 5.53 8.12 -31.12
C THR A 265 5.25 6.63 -31.42
N GLY A 266 5.24 5.78 -30.40
CA GLY A 266 5.14 4.33 -30.58
C GLY A 266 5.40 3.51 -29.32
N ILE A 267 5.34 2.18 -29.46
CA ILE A 267 5.65 1.24 -28.38
C ILE A 267 7.13 0.83 -28.47
N TYR A 268 7.82 0.87 -27.33
CA TYR A 268 9.20 0.45 -27.19
C TYR A 268 9.36 -0.52 -26.01
N ILE A 269 10.25 -1.50 -26.15
CA ILE A 269 10.55 -2.47 -25.11
C ILE A 269 11.90 -2.14 -24.49
N LEU A 270 11.90 -1.81 -23.21
CA LEU A 270 13.11 -1.61 -22.42
C LEU A 270 13.46 -2.90 -21.69
N LYS A 271 14.73 -3.28 -21.74
CA LYS A 271 15.25 -4.52 -21.16
C LYS A 271 16.50 -4.21 -20.35
N LEU A 272 16.39 -4.37 -19.05
CA LEU A 272 17.49 -4.23 -18.09
C LEU A 272 18.06 -5.62 -17.78
N ILE A 273 19.39 -5.73 -17.82
CA ILE A 273 20.13 -6.98 -17.70
C ILE A 273 21.30 -6.77 -16.74
N SER A 274 21.28 -7.46 -15.60
CA SER A 274 22.42 -7.59 -14.70
C SER A 274 22.91 -9.03 -14.67
N ASN A 275 23.95 -9.32 -13.87
CA ASN A 275 24.41 -10.69 -13.65
C ASN A 275 23.38 -11.54 -12.87
N THR A 276 22.50 -10.89 -12.11
CA THR A 276 21.52 -11.52 -11.20
C THR A 276 20.11 -11.53 -11.77
N ARG A 277 19.75 -10.54 -12.62
CA ARG A 277 18.36 -10.25 -12.99
C ARG A 277 18.20 -9.83 -14.45
N LYS A 278 16.99 -10.05 -14.96
CA LYS A 278 16.49 -9.48 -16.22
C LYS A 278 15.11 -8.90 -15.96
N ARG A 279 14.91 -7.61 -16.24
CA ARG A 279 13.61 -6.93 -16.17
C ARG A 279 13.26 -6.43 -17.57
N VAL A 280 12.01 -6.62 -17.98
CA VAL A 280 11.48 -6.15 -19.26
C VAL A 280 10.29 -5.26 -18.96
N GLN A 281 10.17 -4.13 -19.64
CA GLN A 281 9.04 -3.20 -19.53
C GLN A 281 8.66 -2.64 -20.90
N LYS A 282 7.40 -2.23 -21.03
CA LYS A 282 6.80 -1.73 -22.26
C LYS A 282 6.44 -0.25 -22.07
N PHE A 283 7.09 0.63 -22.82
CA PHE A 283 6.80 2.06 -22.81
C PHE A 283 6.01 2.46 -24.05
N ILE A 284 5.05 3.35 -23.87
CA ILE A 284 4.42 4.11 -24.95
C ILE A 284 5.10 5.48 -24.94
N ILE A 285 5.96 5.74 -25.92
CA ILE A 285 6.66 7.02 -26.09
C ILE A 285 5.81 7.91 -26.99
N SER A 286 5.71 9.20 -26.67
CA SER A 286 4.86 10.20 -27.33
C SER A 286 5.48 11.59 -27.36
#